data_AF-A0AAV2HPG5-F1
#
_entry.id   AF-A0AAV2HPG5-F1
#
_cell.length_a   1.000
_cell.length_b   1.000
_cell.length_c   1.000
_cell.angle_alpha   90.00
_cell.angle_beta   90.00
_cell.angle_gamma   90.00
#
_symmetry.space_group_name_H-M   'P 1'
#
loop_
_entity.id
_entity.type
_entity.pdbx_description
1 polymer ?
#
loop_
_entity_poly.entity_id
_entity_poly.type
_entity_poly.pdbx_seq_one_letter_code
_entity_poly.pdbx_strand_id
1 'polypeptide(L)'
;MSKSEEKIMHTTGSANVETSIDALMEEELQQMDFNDHLDDNFDEDGDDDQDLIAPLNGPNELDNNNELNNDELPPEVRHYVKTLESQSAQLEKELLLCDEFLKDSLNQEKAPSNAVMPYDDAKLLADAAAEAGMTVEEFKHKILKDLETDDFSEEMMDREYEEFTQMQKELADMTADIYETMHRNDENELLAIEASCDENINNANDDTGEISSSLALRYLREHRLAISDTENKAGPLVSMAALSSMRDFIHQQLRKTEEGFHTRQQNLVESIERHKQEEEKWTLVEEERKNKLHLEREGEEAALREREKCQQGRLEGELKVLDDQLAQELSYHQAEIKKLSEDLEAEKTRYEAEHSHWLMSLEATRSHAALAIQRRYRGYRTRRAMSATMKDLEEMKTLRKNERYKLRVLEVEYQMKYTTEQDRK
;
A
#
# COMPACT_ATOMS: atom_id res chain seq x y z
N MET A 1 -32.32 -53.46 -10.32
CA MET A 1 -30.90 -53.72 -10.63
C MET A 1 -30.40 -52.45 -11.33
N SER A 2 -29.44 -51.67 -10.84
CA SER A 2 -28.24 -52.01 -10.06
C SER A 2 -27.96 -50.97 -8.96
N LYS A 3 -27.25 -51.45 -7.94
CA LYS A 3 -26.68 -50.72 -6.80
C LYS A 3 -25.25 -50.28 -7.14
N SER A 4 -24.82 -49.15 -6.60
CA SER A 4 -23.42 -48.83 -6.23
C SER A 4 -23.55 -47.69 -5.21
N GLU A 5 -23.45 -47.93 -3.91
CA GLU A 5 -22.20 -48.00 -3.13
C GLU A 5 -21.28 -46.81 -3.41
N GLU A 6 -21.37 -45.79 -2.56
CA GLU A 6 -20.18 -45.05 -2.17
C GLU A 6 -20.21 -44.77 -0.66
N LYS A 7 -19.07 -45.08 -0.06
CA LYS A 7 -18.84 -45.41 1.33
C LYS A 7 -17.90 -44.31 1.84
N ILE A 8 -18.39 -43.45 2.73
CA ILE A 8 -17.53 -42.50 3.44
C ILE A 8 -17.49 -42.92 4.90
N MET A 9 -16.32 -43.38 5.31
CA MET A 9 -15.99 -43.74 6.68
C MET A 9 -14.82 -42.88 7.14
N HIS A 10 -15.02 -42.27 8.31
CA HIS A 10 -14.06 -41.71 9.27
C HIS A 10 -13.30 -40.42 8.94
N THR A 11 -13.64 -39.37 9.71
CA THR A 11 -12.69 -38.80 10.68
C THR A 11 -13.44 -38.29 11.90
N THR A 12 -13.17 -38.95 13.02
CA THR A 12 -13.52 -38.58 14.39
C THR A 12 -12.51 -37.55 14.91
N GLY A 13 -12.95 -36.52 15.64
CA GLY A 13 -12.02 -35.68 16.37
C GLY A 13 -12.62 -34.43 17.00
N SER A 14 -12.99 -34.56 18.28
CA SER A 14 -12.90 -33.50 19.29
C SER A 14 -13.86 -32.30 19.22
N ALA A 15 -15.13 -32.57 19.52
CA ALA A 15 -16.01 -31.58 20.14
C ALA A 15 -16.70 -32.29 21.31
N ASN A 16 -16.22 -32.06 22.55
CA ASN A 16 -16.91 -32.29 23.84
C ASN A 16 -15.93 -32.24 25.05
N VAL A 17 -15.06 -31.22 25.13
CA VAL A 17 -14.25 -31.00 26.36
C VAL A 17 -14.48 -29.62 26.98
N GLU A 18 -15.01 -28.64 26.24
CA GLU A 18 -15.16 -27.27 26.75
C GLU A 18 -16.43 -27.02 27.59
N THR A 19 -17.39 -27.94 27.63
CA THR A 19 -18.59 -27.81 28.48
C THR A 19 -18.45 -28.41 29.89
N SER A 20 -17.30 -29.00 30.23
CA SER A 20 -17.08 -29.61 31.56
C SER A 20 -16.41 -28.67 32.56
N ILE A 21 -15.77 -27.59 32.12
CA ILE A 21 -15.04 -26.66 33.01
C ILE A 21 -15.98 -25.58 33.55
N ASP A 22 -16.88 -25.05 32.72
CA ASP A 22 -17.90 -24.09 33.17
C ASP A 22 -18.91 -24.71 34.13
N ALA A 23 -19.26 -26.00 33.94
CA ALA A 23 -20.15 -26.71 34.86
C ALA A 23 -19.49 -27.03 36.22
N LEU A 24 -18.15 -27.09 36.29
CA LEU A 24 -17.41 -27.34 37.54
C LEU A 24 -17.17 -26.05 38.35
N MET A 25 -17.01 -24.89 37.70
CA MET A 25 -16.88 -23.61 38.40
C MET A 25 -18.21 -23.11 38.98
N GLU A 26 -19.34 -23.45 38.35
CA GLU A 26 -20.66 -23.04 38.84
C GLU A 26 -21.12 -23.86 40.06
N GLU A 27 -20.61 -25.10 40.24
CA GLU A 27 -20.89 -25.96 41.40
C GLU A 27 -20.03 -25.60 42.63
N GLU A 28 -18.82 -25.03 42.44
CA GLU A 28 -17.94 -24.62 43.54
C GLU A 28 -18.33 -23.24 44.14
N LEU A 29 -19.03 -22.39 43.38
CA LEU A 29 -19.53 -21.10 43.85
C LEU A 29 -20.86 -21.19 44.64
N GLN A 30 -21.56 -22.33 44.60
CA GLN A 30 -22.80 -22.54 45.37
C GLN A 30 -22.58 -23.22 46.72
N GLN A 31 -21.35 -23.56 47.12
CA GLN A 31 -21.04 -24.15 48.43
C GLN A 31 -20.44 -23.16 49.46
N MET A 32 -20.25 -21.89 49.11
CA MET A 32 -19.82 -20.86 50.06
C MET A 32 -21.03 -20.05 50.59
N ASP A 33 -21.89 -20.75 51.32
CA ASP A 33 -22.90 -20.13 52.18
C ASP A 33 -22.21 -19.58 53.44
N PHE A 34 -21.63 -18.39 53.34
CA PHE A 34 -20.93 -17.69 54.43
C PHE A 34 -21.90 -16.94 55.37
N ASN A 35 -23.12 -17.46 55.54
CA ASN A 35 -24.16 -16.82 56.32
C ASN A 35 -24.76 -17.75 57.37
N ASP A 36 -23.93 -18.33 58.23
CA ASP A 36 -24.36 -18.65 59.60
C ASP A 36 -23.17 -18.86 60.55
N HIS A 37 -23.28 -18.30 61.76
CA HIS A 37 -22.37 -18.47 62.93
C HIS A 37 -21.22 -17.46 63.14
N LEU A 38 -21.55 -16.16 63.15
CA LEU A 38 -20.89 -15.20 64.05
C LEU A 38 -21.91 -14.71 65.07
N ASP A 39 -22.40 -15.65 65.88
CA ASP A 39 -23.17 -15.33 67.08
C ASP A 39 -22.30 -15.56 68.31
N ASP A 40 -22.47 -14.63 69.25
CA ASP A 40 -21.76 -14.44 70.49
C ASP A 40 -21.37 -15.71 71.24
N ASN A 41 -20.09 -15.84 71.60
CA ASN A 41 -19.62 -16.43 72.86
C ASN A 41 -18.17 -15.97 73.12
N PHE A 42 -18.06 -14.73 73.57
CA PHE A 42 -16.85 -14.20 74.19
C PHE A 42 -16.88 -14.55 75.67
N ASP A 43 -16.68 -15.83 75.99
CA ASP A 43 -16.50 -16.26 77.38
C ASP A 43 -15.03 -16.21 77.78
N GLU A 44 -14.84 -15.48 78.88
CA GLU A 44 -13.75 -15.51 79.83
C GLU A 44 -13.03 -16.85 79.98
N ASP A 45 -11.71 -16.73 80.18
CA ASP A 45 -10.83 -17.57 81.02
C ASP A 45 -9.65 -18.21 80.28
N GLY A 46 -8.46 -17.73 80.62
CA GLY A 46 -7.20 -18.29 80.15
C GLY A 46 -5.99 -17.43 80.46
N ASP A 47 -5.85 -16.99 81.72
CA ASP A 47 -4.55 -16.65 82.29
C ASP A 47 -3.66 -17.90 82.23
N ASP A 48 -2.66 -17.90 81.37
CA ASP A 48 -1.35 -18.52 81.56
C ASP A 48 -0.62 -18.53 80.22
N ASP A 49 0.22 -17.52 79.97
CA ASP A 49 1.45 -17.76 79.24
C ASP A 49 2.54 -16.82 79.71
N GLN A 50 3.60 -17.46 80.15
CA GLN A 50 4.74 -16.91 80.84
C GLN A 50 5.59 -16.07 79.89
N ASP A 51 5.96 -14.90 80.40
CA ASP A 51 7.08 -14.09 79.95
C ASP A 51 8.35 -14.91 79.67
N LEU A 52 8.68 -15.10 78.39
CA LEU A 52 10.06 -15.32 77.96
C LEU A 52 10.64 -13.97 77.51
N ILE A 53 11.13 -13.20 78.49
CA ILE A 53 11.85 -11.94 78.26
C ILE A 53 13.25 -12.29 77.72
N ALA A 54 13.43 -12.18 76.41
CA ALA A 54 14.75 -11.85 75.84
C ALA A 54 14.88 -10.32 75.83
N PRO A 55 15.99 -9.72 76.33
CA PRO A 55 16.18 -8.28 76.27
C PRO A 55 16.58 -7.91 74.84
N LEU A 56 15.60 -7.60 73.98
CA LEU A 56 15.89 -6.87 72.75
C LEU A 56 16.01 -5.39 73.12
N ASN A 57 17.25 -4.90 73.12
CA ASN A 57 17.54 -3.47 73.15
C ASN A 57 16.68 -2.76 72.09
N GLY A 58 16.01 -1.68 72.50
CA GLY A 58 15.18 -0.87 71.62
C GLY A 58 15.98 -0.29 70.45
N PRO A 59 15.31 0.05 69.34
CA PRO A 59 15.98 0.71 68.23
C PRO A 59 16.41 2.10 68.69
N ASN A 60 17.72 2.28 68.78
CA ASN A 60 18.32 3.60 68.69
C ASN A 60 17.88 4.25 67.38
N GLU A 61 17.61 5.54 67.49
CA GLU A 61 17.38 6.48 66.41
C GLU A 61 18.24 6.13 65.19
N LEU A 62 17.57 5.77 64.09
CA LEU A 62 18.23 5.57 62.80
C LEU A 62 18.63 6.94 62.26
N ASP A 63 19.84 7.30 62.63
CA ASP A 63 20.69 8.25 61.92
C ASP A 63 20.85 7.76 60.47
N ASN A 64 20.56 8.66 59.53
CA ASN A 64 20.22 8.39 58.14
C ASN A 64 21.43 8.10 57.25
N ASN A 65 22.50 7.49 57.77
CA ASN A 65 23.78 7.31 57.07
C ASN A 65 24.48 5.99 57.41
N ASN A 66 23.79 4.85 57.32
CA ASN A 66 24.45 3.55 57.32
C ASN A 66 24.10 2.78 56.05
N GLU A 67 25.11 2.61 55.20
CA GLU A 67 25.18 1.54 54.21
C GLU A 67 24.79 0.23 54.91
N LEU A 68 23.60 -0.29 54.59
CA LEU A 68 23.16 -1.58 55.09
C LEU A 68 24.18 -2.62 54.64
N ASN A 69 24.86 -3.22 55.62
CA ASN A 69 25.74 -4.35 55.41
C ASN A 69 24.99 -5.44 54.63
N ASN A 70 25.43 -5.63 53.39
CA ASN A 70 24.87 -6.54 52.39
C ASN A 70 24.94 -8.02 52.79
N ASP A 71 25.27 -8.38 54.04
CA ASP A 71 25.66 -9.75 54.42
C ASP A 71 24.56 -10.65 55.01
N GLU A 72 23.38 -10.11 55.35
CA GLU A 72 22.24 -10.92 55.85
C GLU A 72 21.24 -11.36 54.78
N LEU A 73 21.40 -10.88 53.53
CA LEU A 73 20.52 -11.26 52.43
C LEU A 73 21.02 -12.57 51.77
N PRO A 74 20.13 -13.53 51.46
CA PRO A 74 20.48 -14.70 50.64
C PRO A 74 21.17 -14.27 49.33
N PRO A 75 22.17 -15.01 48.84
CA PRO A 75 22.94 -14.61 47.66
C PRO A 75 22.07 -14.43 46.40
N GLU A 76 20.96 -15.16 46.31
CA GLU A 76 19.96 -15.04 45.26
C GLU A 76 19.23 -13.69 45.33
N VAL A 77 18.91 -13.24 46.55
CA VAL A 77 18.24 -11.95 46.77
C VAL A 77 19.20 -10.79 46.51
N ARG A 78 20.49 -10.93 46.86
CA ARG A 78 21.51 -9.92 46.50
C ARG A 78 21.69 -9.81 45.00
N HIS A 79 21.71 -10.94 44.29
CA HIS A 79 21.77 -10.92 42.84
C HIS A 79 20.53 -10.26 42.25
N TYR A 80 19.34 -10.58 42.76
CA TYR A 80 18.09 -9.99 42.29
C TYR A 80 18.04 -8.48 42.54
N VAL A 81 18.42 -8.02 43.74
CA VAL A 81 18.51 -6.59 44.08
C VAL A 81 19.51 -5.87 43.17
N LYS A 82 20.68 -6.45 42.93
CA LYS A 82 21.68 -5.88 42.02
C LYS A 82 21.19 -5.82 40.57
N THR A 83 20.44 -6.83 40.12
CA THR A 83 19.80 -6.82 38.79
C THR A 83 18.72 -5.75 38.72
N LEU A 84 17.90 -5.62 39.77
CA LEU A 84 16.87 -4.57 39.88
C LEU A 84 17.47 -3.17 39.86
N GLU A 85 18.55 -2.93 40.61
CA GLU A 85 19.28 -1.66 40.61
C GLU A 85 19.88 -1.34 39.22
N SER A 86 20.40 -2.34 38.53
CA SER A 86 20.90 -2.17 37.16
C SER A 86 19.77 -1.87 36.18
N GLN A 87 18.62 -2.55 36.32
CA GLN A 87 17.46 -2.36 35.46
C GLN A 87 16.80 -1.01 35.73
N SER A 88 16.69 -0.59 36.99
CA SER A 88 16.15 0.73 37.34
C SER A 88 17.06 1.86 36.84
N ALA A 89 18.38 1.73 36.97
CA ALA A 89 19.33 2.70 36.44
C ALA A 89 19.29 2.78 34.89
N GLN A 90 19.07 1.64 34.22
CA GLN A 90 18.88 1.62 32.77
C GLN A 90 17.57 2.31 32.37
N LEU A 91 16.48 2.02 33.08
CA LEU A 91 15.17 2.60 32.81
C LEU A 91 15.14 4.11 33.10
N GLU A 92 15.84 4.57 34.14
CA GLU A 92 16.02 5.99 34.44
C GLU A 92 16.82 6.71 33.35
N LYS A 93 17.84 6.06 32.78
CA LYS A 93 18.59 6.58 31.63
C LYS A 93 17.72 6.63 30.37
N GLU A 94 16.89 5.63 30.12
CA GLU A 94 15.95 5.60 29.00
C GLU A 94 14.85 6.67 29.16
N LEU A 95 14.34 6.88 30.39
CA LEU A 95 13.41 7.97 30.69
C LEU A 95 14.04 9.35 30.48
N LEU A 96 15.31 9.54 30.88
CA LEU A 96 16.04 10.77 30.60
C LEU A 96 16.21 11.03 29.10
N LEU A 97 16.48 9.99 28.30
CA LEU A 97 16.54 10.07 26.84
C LEU A 97 15.16 10.40 26.24
N CYS A 98 14.08 9.83 26.77
CA CYS A 98 12.71 10.17 26.36
C CYS A 98 12.35 11.62 26.72
N ASP A 99 12.77 12.11 27.88
CA ASP A 99 12.57 13.51 28.29
C ASP A 99 13.39 14.48 27.42
N GLU A 100 14.59 14.09 27.00
CA GLU A 100 15.42 14.85 26.05
C GLU A 100 14.74 14.89 24.66
N PHE A 101 14.26 13.75 24.18
CA PHE A 101 13.50 13.66 22.92
C PHE A 101 12.19 14.48 22.96
N LEU A 102 11.49 14.45 24.10
CA LEU A 102 10.29 15.25 24.31
C LEU A 102 10.61 16.75 24.36
N LYS A 103 11.71 17.17 24.97
CA LYS A 103 12.17 18.57 24.96
C LYS A 103 12.55 19.05 23.57
N ASP A 104 13.17 18.18 22.76
CA ASP A 104 13.47 18.49 21.36
C ASP A 104 12.19 18.63 20.52
N SER A 105 11.17 17.82 20.81
CA SER A 105 9.85 17.91 20.15
C SER A 105 9.00 19.10 20.62
N LEU A 106 9.18 19.58 21.86
CA LEU A 106 8.43 20.73 22.41
C LEU A 106 9.01 22.09 21.99
N ASN A 107 10.29 22.13 21.59
CA ASN A 107 10.94 23.34 21.09
C ASN A 107 10.79 23.53 19.57
N GLN A 108 10.18 22.58 18.85
CA GLN A 108 9.73 22.83 17.48
C GLN A 108 8.47 23.71 17.54
N GLU A 109 8.64 24.98 17.15
CA GLU A 109 7.55 25.92 16.94
C GLU A 109 6.43 25.24 16.14
N LYS A 110 5.19 25.47 16.58
CA LYS A 110 3.94 24.94 15.99
C LYS A 110 3.91 25.12 14.47
N ALA A 111 4.40 24.12 13.74
CA ALA A 111 4.10 23.93 12.34
C ALA A 111 2.76 23.17 12.23
N PRO A 112 1.93 23.46 11.23
CA PRO A 112 0.64 22.80 11.07
C PRO A 112 0.88 21.31 10.76
N SER A 113 0.39 20.45 11.66
CA SER A 113 0.03 19.05 11.41
C SER A 113 0.80 18.39 10.25
N ASN A 114 1.97 17.80 10.54
CA ASN A 114 2.59 16.83 9.64
C ASN A 114 1.58 15.71 9.39
N ALA A 115 0.94 15.73 8.22
CA ALA A 115 0.30 14.55 7.67
C ALA A 115 1.35 13.44 7.64
N VAL A 116 0.98 12.26 8.12
CA VAL A 116 1.82 11.07 8.11
C VAL A 116 2.21 10.79 6.66
N MET A 117 3.41 11.22 6.26
CA MET A 117 3.96 10.85 4.95
C MET A 117 4.38 9.38 5.02
N PRO A 118 4.00 8.56 4.03
CA PRO A 118 4.54 7.22 3.86
C PRO A 118 6.07 7.23 3.90
N TYR A 119 6.67 6.21 4.51
CA TYR A 119 8.12 6.11 4.70
C TYR A 119 8.90 6.16 3.36
N ASP A 120 8.28 5.68 2.28
CA ASP A 120 8.85 5.70 0.93
C ASP A 120 9.00 7.12 0.39
N ASP A 121 8.05 8.01 0.67
CA ASP A 121 8.10 9.40 0.24
C ASP A 121 9.16 10.20 1.01
N ALA A 122 9.34 9.90 2.30
CA ALA A 122 10.40 10.50 3.11
C ALA A 122 11.81 10.10 2.61
N LYS A 123 11.97 8.87 2.13
CA LYS A 123 13.22 8.38 1.57
C LYS A 123 13.51 9.01 0.21
N LEU A 124 12.51 9.11 -0.67
CA LEU A 124 12.64 9.82 -1.94
C LEU A 124 13.05 11.29 -1.74
N LEU A 125 12.48 11.95 -0.73
CA LEU A 125 12.82 13.34 -0.41
C LEU A 125 14.24 13.47 0.14
N ALA A 126 14.70 12.48 0.93
CA ALA A 126 16.07 12.43 1.43
C ALA A 126 17.09 12.17 0.30
N ASP A 127 16.77 11.27 -0.63
CA ASP A 127 17.63 10.96 -1.78
C ASP A 127 17.73 12.17 -2.73
N ALA A 128 16.61 12.85 -3.01
CA ALA A 128 16.58 14.07 -3.82
C ALA A 128 17.31 15.25 -3.15
N ALA A 129 17.18 15.41 -1.83
CA ALA A 129 17.93 16.41 -1.08
C ALA A 129 19.44 16.12 -1.10
N ALA A 130 19.83 14.85 -0.98
CA ALA A 130 21.21 14.41 -1.07
C ALA A 130 21.81 14.63 -2.47
N GLU A 131 21.05 14.37 -3.54
CA GLU A 131 21.45 14.66 -4.92
C GLU A 131 21.64 16.17 -5.16
N ALA A 132 20.80 16.99 -4.54
CA ALA A 132 20.90 18.44 -4.58
C ALA A 132 21.96 19.02 -3.61
N GLY A 133 22.63 18.17 -2.82
CA GLY A 133 23.71 18.56 -1.89
C GLY A 133 23.25 19.42 -0.72
N MET A 134 21.99 19.33 -0.31
CA MET A 134 21.38 20.14 0.75
C MET A 134 20.65 19.28 1.78
N THR A 135 20.34 19.84 2.94
CA THR A 135 19.57 19.10 3.97
C THR A 135 18.09 18.98 3.57
N VAL A 136 17.40 17.96 4.10
CA VAL A 136 15.98 17.69 3.77
C VAL A 136 15.06 18.88 4.09
N GLU A 137 15.33 19.58 5.20
CA GLU A 137 14.60 20.80 5.60
C GLU A 137 14.87 21.97 4.65
N GLU A 138 16.12 22.16 4.23
CA GLU A 138 16.50 23.20 3.24
C GLU A 138 15.92 22.92 1.86
N PHE A 139 15.90 21.65 1.45
CA PHE A 139 15.29 21.20 0.20
C PHE A 139 13.78 21.45 0.21
N LYS A 140 13.10 21.14 1.32
CA LYS A 140 11.67 21.42 1.50
C LYS A 140 11.39 22.92 1.46
N HIS A 141 12.18 23.74 2.16
CA HIS A 141 12.03 25.20 2.11
C HIS A 141 12.30 25.77 0.71
N LYS A 142 13.27 25.21 -0.01
CA LYS A 142 13.56 25.60 -1.39
C LYS A 142 12.40 25.25 -2.32
N ILE A 143 11.85 24.04 -2.25
CA ILE A 143 10.67 23.65 -3.03
C ILE A 143 9.47 24.54 -2.71
N LEU A 144 9.19 24.79 -1.43
CA LEU A 144 8.08 25.65 -1.04
C LEU A 144 8.26 27.08 -1.54
N LYS A 145 9.49 27.59 -1.52
CA LYS A 145 9.81 28.90 -2.07
C LYS A 145 9.72 28.91 -3.60
N ASP A 146 10.19 27.87 -4.27
CA ASP A 146 10.12 27.72 -5.71
C ASP A 146 8.64 27.66 -6.15
N LEU A 147 7.78 26.92 -5.43
CA LEU A 147 6.33 26.89 -5.62
C LEU A 147 5.63 28.22 -5.31
N GLU A 148 6.12 29.00 -4.34
CA GLU A 148 5.60 30.35 -4.07
C GLU A 148 6.04 31.37 -5.12
N THR A 149 7.17 31.15 -5.79
CA THR A 149 7.69 32.02 -6.86
C THR A 149 7.27 31.59 -8.27
N ASP A 150 6.87 30.33 -8.45
CA ASP A 150 6.20 29.85 -9.65
C ASP A 150 4.76 30.36 -9.62
N ASP A 151 4.60 31.60 -10.06
CA ASP A 151 3.33 32.08 -10.55
C ASP A 151 2.94 31.17 -11.74
N PHE A 152 2.10 30.17 -11.48
CA PHE A 152 1.37 29.38 -12.48
C PHE A 152 0.47 30.33 -13.27
N SER A 153 1.09 31.14 -14.13
CA SER A 153 0.39 31.99 -15.07
C SER A 153 -0.18 31.10 -16.16
N GLU A 154 -1.43 31.36 -16.54
CA GLU A 154 -2.12 30.69 -17.64
C GLU A 154 -1.27 30.74 -18.93
N GLU A 155 -0.51 31.82 -19.14
CA GLU A 155 0.45 31.97 -20.24
C GLU A 155 1.62 30.97 -20.23
N MET A 156 2.06 30.49 -19.06
CA MET A 156 3.11 29.47 -18.96
C MET A 156 2.54 28.08 -19.26
N MET A 157 1.32 27.80 -18.78
CA MET A 157 0.60 26.57 -19.09
C MET A 157 0.24 26.47 -20.58
N ASP A 158 -0.20 27.56 -21.19
CA ASP A 158 -0.48 27.63 -22.62
C ASP A 158 0.79 27.41 -23.45
N ARG A 159 1.95 27.95 -23.00
CA ARG A 159 3.23 27.71 -23.65
C ARG A 159 3.67 26.25 -23.53
N GLU A 160 3.57 25.64 -22.35
CA GLU A 160 3.89 24.23 -22.16
C GLU A 160 2.95 23.31 -22.96
N TYR A 161 1.67 23.68 -23.08
CA TYR A 161 0.71 22.97 -23.91
C TYR A 161 1.00 23.11 -25.41
N GLU A 162 1.43 24.29 -25.86
CA GLU A 162 1.91 24.51 -27.24
C GLU A 162 3.18 23.69 -27.52
N GLU A 163 4.16 23.68 -26.61
CA GLU A 163 5.39 22.89 -26.70
C GLU A 163 5.09 21.38 -26.72
N PHE A 164 4.14 20.93 -25.90
CA PHE A 164 3.67 19.53 -25.89
C PHE A 164 2.97 19.16 -27.20
N THR A 165 2.12 20.04 -27.73
CA THR A 165 1.44 19.85 -29.01
C THR A 165 2.44 19.81 -30.17
N GLN A 166 3.47 20.66 -30.10
CA GLN A 166 4.57 20.67 -31.06
C GLN A 166 5.37 19.35 -30.99
N MET A 167 5.68 18.86 -29.78
CA MET A 167 6.37 17.58 -29.59
C MET A 167 5.56 16.39 -30.11
N GLN A 168 4.24 16.37 -29.88
CA GLN A 168 3.37 15.35 -30.46
C GLN A 168 3.36 15.40 -31.99
N LYS A 169 3.39 16.59 -32.57
CA LYS A 169 3.49 16.77 -34.02
C LYS A 169 4.83 16.29 -34.56
N GLU A 170 5.94 16.61 -33.89
CA GLU A 170 7.27 16.14 -34.27
C GLU A 170 7.39 14.60 -34.16
N LEU A 171 6.76 13.98 -33.15
CA LEU A 171 6.66 12.52 -33.03
C LEU A 171 5.78 11.91 -34.14
N ALA A 172 4.68 12.57 -34.49
CA ALA A 172 3.80 12.15 -35.59
C ALA A 172 4.51 12.25 -36.96
N ASP A 173 5.27 13.33 -37.17
CA ASP A 173 6.07 13.53 -38.37
C ASP A 173 7.23 12.52 -38.44
N MET A 174 7.92 12.23 -37.34
CA MET A 174 8.93 11.16 -37.28
C MET A 174 8.34 9.78 -37.52
N THR A 175 7.15 9.48 -36.97
CA THR A 175 6.49 8.21 -37.26
C THR A 175 6.02 8.13 -38.70
N ALA A 176 5.50 9.21 -39.28
CA ALA A 176 5.17 9.28 -40.70
C ALA A 176 6.41 9.08 -41.58
N ASP A 177 7.54 9.70 -41.25
CA ASP A 177 8.81 9.54 -41.95
C ASP A 177 9.34 8.09 -41.85
N ILE A 178 9.19 7.45 -40.68
CA ILE A 178 9.52 6.02 -40.49
C ILE A 178 8.59 5.15 -41.34
N TYR A 179 7.29 5.43 -41.36
CA TYR A 179 6.34 4.69 -42.22
C TYR A 179 6.63 4.90 -43.71
N GLU A 180 7.00 6.10 -44.13
CA GLU A 180 7.34 6.40 -45.53
C GLU A 180 8.69 5.76 -45.93
N THR A 181 9.67 5.70 -45.03
CA THR A 181 10.93 4.97 -45.27
C THR A 181 10.76 3.46 -45.27
N MET A 182 9.89 2.91 -44.42
CA MET A 182 9.55 1.48 -44.47
C MET A 182 8.83 1.11 -45.77
N HIS A 183 7.84 1.90 -46.20
CA HIS A 183 7.11 1.62 -47.44
C HIS A 183 7.94 1.89 -48.72
N ARG A 184 8.90 2.83 -48.71
CA ARG A 184 9.84 3.02 -49.84
C ARG A 184 10.88 1.92 -49.98
N ASN A 185 11.23 1.24 -48.90
CA ASN A 185 12.17 0.12 -48.93
C ASN A 185 11.48 -1.19 -49.31
N ASP A 186 10.25 -1.42 -48.84
CA ASP A 186 9.49 -2.63 -49.18
C ASP A 186 9.11 -2.69 -50.67
N GLU A 187 8.77 -1.57 -51.33
CA GLU A 187 8.46 -1.60 -52.76
C GLU A 187 9.68 -1.84 -53.65
N ASN A 188 10.89 -1.45 -53.23
CA ASN A 188 12.11 -1.66 -54.02
C ASN A 188 12.80 -3.01 -53.74
N GLU A 189 12.62 -3.59 -52.55
CA GLU A 189 13.22 -4.89 -52.20
C GLU A 189 12.30 -6.08 -52.54
N LEU A 190 10.97 -5.91 -52.53
CA LEU A 190 10.02 -6.94 -53.01
C LEU A 190 9.98 -7.05 -54.54
N LEU A 191 10.31 -5.98 -55.28
CA LEU A 191 10.48 -6.05 -56.74
C LEU A 191 11.80 -6.74 -57.16
N ALA A 192 12.76 -6.90 -56.25
CA ALA A 192 14.08 -7.46 -56.57
C ALA A 192 14.18 -8.99 -56.40
N ILE A 193 13.24 -9.63 -55.67
CA ILE A 193 13.35 -11.06 -55.33
C ILE A 193 12.47 -11.97 -56.22
N GLU A 194 11.46 -11.45 -56.92
CA GLU A 194 10.62 -12.25 -57.84
C GLU A 194 11.06 -12.25 -59.31
N ALA A 195 12.17 -11.59 -59.66
CA ALA A 195 12.68 -11.54 -61.03
C ALA A 195 14.03 -12.27 -61.21
N SER A 196 14.09 -13.57 -60.93
CA SER A 196 15.17 -14.41 -61.49
C SER A 196 14.79 -15.88 -61.67
N CYS A 197 13.99 -16.19 -62.70
CA CYS A 197 13.99 -17.46 -63.45
C CYS A 197 13.29 -17.26 -64.80
N ASP A 198 14.11 -17.17 -65.87
CA ASP A 198 13.88 -17.62 -67.25
C ASP A 198 12.62 -17.19 -68.02
N GLU A 199 12.71 -16.22 -68.94
CA GLU A 199 13.17 -16.37 -70.33
C GLU A 199 12.98 -15.04 -71.10
N ASN A 200 14.06 -14.64 -71.80
CA ASN A 200 14.08 -14.03 -73.14
C ASN A 200 12.76 -13.48 -73.72
N ILE A 201 12.69 -12.15 -73.92
CA ILE A 201 12.54 -11.47 -75.23
C ILE A 201 12.10 -10.01 -75.00
N ASN A 202 13.00 -9.10 -75.35
CA ASN A 202 12.81 -7.75 -75.88
C ASN A 202 12.21 -6.60 -75.03
N ASN A 203 12.98 -5.50 -75.09
CA ASN A 203 12.58 -4.09 -75.21
C ASN A 203 12.46 -3.24 -73.93
N ALA A 204 13.55 -2.51 -73.64
CA ALA A 204 13.49 -1.06 -73.47
C ALA A 204 14.88 -0.45 -73.72
N ASN A 205 15.18 -0.17 -74.98
CA ASN A 205 16.02 0.95 -75.41
C ASN A 205 15.78 1.13 -76.91
N ASP A 206 14.59 1.63 -77.24
CA ASP A 206 14.36 2.31 -78.50
C ASP A 206 13.69 3.66 -78.17
N ASP A 207 14.58 4.63 -78.02
CA ASP A 207 14.32 6.05 -78.06
C ASP A 207 13.89 6.41 -79.48
N THR A 208 12.60 6.23 -79.76
CA THR A 208 11.97 6.72 -81.00
C THR A 208 10.51 7.06 -80.76
N GLY A 209 10.14 8.31 -81.07
CA GLY A 209 8.85 8.53 -81.72
C GLY A 209 7.94 9.66 -81.27
N GLU A 210 8.42 10.69 -80.54
CA GLU A 210 7.74 12.01 -80.61
C GLU A 210 8.01 12.64 -81.98
N ILE A 211 7.32 12.15 -83.01
CA ILE A 211 7.18 12.84 -84.29
C ILE A 211 6.17 13.97 -84.07
N SER A 212 6.68 15.07 -83.50
CA SER A 212 6.01 16.35 -83.47
C SER A 212 5.76 16.80 -84.92
N SER A 213 4.49 16.78 -85.26
CA SER A 213 3.89 17.13 -86.54
C SER A 213 4.15 18.61 -86.90
N SER A 214 5.37 18.93 -87.32
CA SER A 214 5.77 20.29 -87.75
C SER A 214 6.57 20.34 -89.05
N LEU A 215 6.80 19.20 -89.73
CA LEU A 215 7.62 19.11 -90.93
C LEU A 215 6.83 18.77 -92.20
N ALA A 216 5.82 19.58 -92.55
CA ALA A 216 5.13 19.48 -93.85
C ALA A 216 4.65 20.81 -94.46
N LEU A 217 5.06 21.96 -93.91
CA LEU A 217 4.67 23.29 -94.41
C LEU A 217 5.85 24.16 -94.90
N ARG A 218 7.01 23.57 -95.19
CA ARG A 218 8.22 24.31 -95.60
C ARG A 218 8.74 24.04 -97.02
N TYR A 219 7.96 23.36 -97.88
CA TYR A 219 8.33 23.09 -99.28
C TYR A 219 7.37 23.66 -100.34
N LEU A 220 6.40 24.51 -99.95
CA LEU A 220 5.50 25.23 -100.88
C LEU A 220 5.76 26.74 -100.90
N ARG A 221 7.04 27.15 -100.85
CA ARG A 221 7.41 28.57 -100.87
C ARG A 221 8.65 28.91 -101.71
N GLU A 222 8.87 28.22 -102.83
CA GLU A 222 10.00 28.61 -103.71
C GLU A 222 9.86 28.36 -105.22
N HIS A 223 8.65 28.17 -105.74
CA HIS A 223 8.44 28.23 -107.20
C HIS A 223 7.22 29.07 -107.54
N ARG A 224 7.39 30.39 -107.44
CA ARG A 224 6.50 31.38 -108.03
C ARG A 224 7.31 32.24 -108.99
N LEU A 225 6.97 32.11 -110.28
CA LEU A 225 7.14 33.08 -111.38
C LEU A 225 8.57 33.30 -111.92
N ALA A 226 8.88 32.54 -112.97
CA ALA A 226 9.58 33.07 -114.14
C ALA A 226 8.65 32.91 -115.34
N ILE A 227 7.80 33.93 -115.58
CA ILE A 227 7.17 34.14 -116.88
C ILE A 227 8.15 35.03 -117.64
N SER A 228 8.76 34.48 -118.68
CA SER A 228 9.43 35.26 -119.71
C SER A 228 8.97 34.73 -121.06
N ASP A 229 8.44 35.66 -121.83
CA ASP A 229 7.84 35.52 -123.15
C ASP A 229 8.74 34.80 -124.15
N THR A 230 8.20 33.79 -124.82
CA THR A 230 8.56 33.45 -126.20
C THR A 230 7.34 32.92 -126.95
N GLU A 231 6.80 33.80 -127.79
CA GLU A 231 6.12 33.61 -129.07
C GLU A 231 5.72 32.19 -129.53
N ASN A 232 4.42 32.09 -129.84
CA ASN A 232 3.84 31.46 -131.02
C ASN A 232 4.47 30.16 -131.54
N LYS A 233 3.92 29.02 -131.09
CA LYS A 233 3.65 27.87 -131.97
C LYS A 233 2.44 27.12 -131.44
N ALA A 234 1.41 27.04 -132.28
CA ALA A 234 0.19 26.27 -132.03
C ALA A 234 0.54 24.82 -131.68
N GLY A 235 0.33 24.46 -130.42
CA GLY A 235 0.40 23.08 -129.94
C GLY A 235 -0.85 22.29 -130.38
N PRO A 236 -0.73 20.96 -130.51
CA PRO A 236 -1.78 20.12 -131.07
C PRO A 236 -3.02 20.19 -130.18
N LEU A 237 -4.18 20.40 -130.80
CA LEU A 237 -5.50 20.27 -130.19
C LEU A 237 -5.56 18.93 -129.44
N VAL A 238 -5.44 18.98 -128.12
CA VAL A 238 -5.65 17.84 -127.23
C VAL A 238 -7.07 17.36 -127.47
N SER A 239 -7.22 16.09 -127.86
CA SER A 239 -8.54 15.55 -128.18
C SER A 239 -9.46 15.64 -126.96
N MET A 240 -10.73 15.99 -127.18
CA MET A 240 -11.75 16.04 -126.12
C MET A 240 -11.85 14.73 -125.32
N ALA A 241 -11.43 13.61 -125.90
CA ALA A 241 -11.35 12.32 -125.23
C ALA A 241 -10.26 12.26 -124.15
N ALA A 242 -9.08 12.88 -124.36
CA ALA A 242 -8.01 12.92 -123.37
C ALA A 242 -8.36 13.81 -122.17
N LEU A 243 -9.03 14.95 -122.41
CA LEU A 243 -9.53 15.82 -121.34
C LEU A 243 -10.68 15.18 -120.55
N SER A 244 -11.57 14.42 -121.20
CA SER A 244 -12.61 13.63 -120.51
C SER A 244 -11.99 12.52 -119.66
N SER A 245 -11.00 11.80 -120.18
CA SER A 245 -10.27 10.76 -119.43
C SER A 245 -9.54 11.34 -118.21
N MET A 246 -8.92 12.52 -118.33
CA MET A 246 -8.33 13.22 -117.19
C MET A 246 -9.39 13.67 -116.17
N ARG A 247 -10.54 14.19 -116.62
CA ARG A 247 -11.64 14.56 -115.74
C ARG A 247 -12.14 13.36 -114.95
N ASP A 248 -12.34 12.23 -115.62
CA ASP A 248 -12.82 10.99 -115.00
C ASP A 248 -11.77 10.40 -114.06
N PHE A 249 -10.48 10.49 -114.40
CA PHE A 249 -9.38 10.14 -113.50
C PHE A 249 -9.33 11.03 -112.25
N ILE A 250 -9.46 12.35 -112.39
CA ILE A 250 -9.49 13.27 -111.24
C ILE A 250 -10.70 13.00 -110.35
N HIS A 251 -11.88 12.81 -110.93
CA HIS A 251 -13.07 12.43 -110.15
C HIS A 251 -12.93 11.05 -109.49
N GLN A 252 -12.23 10.11 -110.11
CA GLN A 252 -11.96 8.81 -109.52
C GLN A 252 -10.93 8.90 -108.38
N GLN A 253 -9.92 9.76 -108.50
CA GLN A 253 -8.96 10.03 -107.43
C GLN A 253 -9.63 10.75 -106.26
N LEU A 254 -10.46 11.77 -106.52
CA LEU A 254 -11.24 12.45 -105.50
C LEU A 254 -12.16 11.48 -104.75
N ARG A 255 -12.86 10.59 -105.47
CA ARG A 255 -13.68 9.54 -104.85
C ARG A 255 -12.86 8.60 -103.99
N LYS A 256 -11.71 8.12 -104.46
CA LYS A 256 -10.82 7.26 -103.65
C LYS A 256 -10.30 7.97 -102.40
N THR A 257 -10.01 9.26 -102.49
CA THR A 257 -9.58 10.05 -101.32
C THR A 257 -10.72 10.33 -100.36
N GLU A 258 -11.94 10.57 -100.84
CA GLU A 258 -13.15 10.72 -100.01
C GLU A 258 -13.50 9.40 -99.33
N GLU A 259 -13.49 8.28 -100.06
CA GLU A 259 -13.69 6.94 -99.52
C GLU A 259 -12.62 6.62 -98.47
N GLY A 260 -11.34 6.86 -98.77
CA GLY A 260 -10.25 6.66 -97.80
C GLY A 260 -10.28 7.64 -96.61
N PHE A 261 -10.87 8.83 -96.77
CA PHE A 261 -11.12 9.75 -95.67
C PHE A 261 -12.27 9.24 -94.79
N HIS A 262 -13.39 8.81 -95.37
CA HIS A 262 -14.50 8.23 -94.64
C HIS A 262 -14.12 6.93 -93.93
N THR A 263 -13.32 6.06 -94.53
CA THR A 263 -12.81 4.86 -93.84
C THR A 263 -11.92 5.24 -92.65
N ARG A 264 -11.02 6.22 -92.80
CA ARG A 264 -10.19 6.68 -91.67
C ARG A 264 -11.01 7.35 -90.58
N GLN A 265 -12.02 8.14 -90.94
CA GLN A 265 -12.95 8.77 -90.01
C GLN A 265 -13.76 7.70 -89.26
N GLN A 266 -14.26 6.70 -89.97
CA GLN A 266 -14.99 5.59 -89.37
C GLN A 266 -14.10 4.78 -88.42
N ASN A 267 -12.88 4.43 -88.84
CA ASN A 267 -11.90 3.75 -87.99
C ASN A 267 -11.54 4.57 -86.74
N LEU A 268 -11.44 5.90 -86.87
CA LEU A 268 -11.16 6.78 -85.73
C LEU A 268 -12.34 6.79 -84.74
N VAL A 269 -13.58 6.90 -85.24
CA VAL A 269 -14.78 6.83 -84.39
C VAL A 269 -14.86 5.47 -83.69
N GLU A 270 -14.66 4.37 -84.41
CA GLU A 270 -14.64 3.01 -83.85
C GLU A 270 -13.50 2.82 -82.83
N SER A 271 -12.37 3.49 -83.01
CA SER A 271 -11.25 3.47 -82.04
C SER A 271 -11.57 4.27 -80.78
N ILE A 272 -12.19 5.45 -80.92
CA ILE A 272 -12.63 6.28 -79.79
C ILE A 272 -13.72 5.55 -78.99
N GLU A 273 -14.67 4.92 -79.68
CA GLU A 273 -15.73 4.13 -79.06
C GLU A 273 -15.16 2.96 -78.25
N ARG A 274 -14.19 2.21 -78.82
CA ARG A 274 -13.50 1.12 -78.11
C ARG A 274 -12.74 1.62 -76.89
N HIS A 275 -11.97 2.70 -77.01
CA HIS A 275 -11.26 3.28 -75.87
C HIS A 275 -12.21 3.72 -74.77
N LYS A 276 -13.35 4.33 -75.12
CA LYS A 276 -14.40 4.68 -74.13
C LYS A 276 -14.94 3.45 -73.41
N GLN A 277 -15.22 2.37 -74.14
CA GLN A 277 -15.72 1.13 -73.55
C GLN A 277 -14.68 0.44 -72.66
N GLU A 278 -13.39 0.51 -73.02
CA GLU A 278 -12.29 -0.01 -72.21
C GLU A 278 -12.11 0.82 -70.93
N GLU A 279 -12.18 2.15 -71.02
CA GLU A 279 -12.13 3.06 -69.88
C GLU A 279 -13.32 2.83 -68.93
N GLU A 280 -14.54 2.71 -69.46
CA GLU A 280 -15.74 2.40 -68.67
C GLU A 280 -15.60 1.06 -67.93
N LYS A 281 -15.14 0.01 -68.62
CA LYS A 281 -14.86 -1.29 -67.99
C LYS A 281 -13.81 -1.18 -66.88
N TRP A 282 -12.74 -0.42 -67.12
CA TRP A 282 -11.69 -0.24 -66.13
C TRP A 282 -12.21 0.50 -64.90
N THR A 283 -13.02 1.55 -65.08
CA THR A 283 -13.65 2.26 -63.96
C THR A 283 -14.59 1.39 -63.14
N LEU A 284 -15.38 0.53 -63.79
CA LEU A 284 -16.25 -0.44 -63.11
C LEU A 284 -15.44 -1.45 -62.28
N VAL A 285 -14.35 -1.98 -62.82
CA VAL A 285 -13.47 -2.91 -62.08
C VAL A 285 -12.80 -2.21 -60.90
N GLU A 286 -12.35 -0.97 -61.07
CA GLU A 286 -11.76 -0.17 -60.00
C GLU A 286 -12.80 0.15 -58.90
N GLU A 287 -14.05 0.42 -59.27
CA GLU A 287 -15.15 0.63 -58.33
C GLU A 287 -15.51 -0.65 -57.57
N GLU A 288 -15.61 -1.80 -58.24
CA GLU A 288 -15.80 -3.10 -57.60
C GLU A 288 -14.65 -3.43 -56.62
N ARG A 289 -13.40 -3.14 -57.01
CA ARG A 289 -12.22 -3.32 -56.15
C ARG A 289 -12.31 -2.44 -54.91
N LYS A 290 -12.67 -1.16 -55.06
CA LYS A 290 -12.87 -0.23 -53.93
C LYS A 290 -13.98 -0.67 -53.01
N ASN A 291 -15.12 -1.11 -53.56
CA ASN A 291 -16.24 -1.61 -52.78
C ASN A 291 -15.86 -2.86 -51.99
N LYS A 292 -15.06 -3.76 -52.59
CA LYS A 292 -14.54 -4.95 -51.90
C LYS A 292 -13.64 -4.56 -50.71
N LEU A 293 -12.68 -3.66 -50.92
CA LEU A 293 -11.80 -3.18 -49.86
C LEU A 293 -12.57 -2.45 -48.75
N HIS A 294 -13.60 -1.68 -49.11
CA HIS A 294 -14.46 -1.01 -48.13
C HIS A 294 -15.20 -2.03 -47.27
N LEU A 295 -15.75 -3.09 -47.88
CA LEU A 295 -16.45 -4.15 -47.16
C LEU A 295 -15.51 -4.94 -46.25
N GLU A 296 -14.29 -5.25 -46.71
CA GLU A 296 -13.25 -5.90 -45.91
C GLU A 296 -12.88 -5.04 -44.69
N ARG A 297 -12.66 -3.73 -44.90
CA ARG A 297 -12.39 -2.77 -43.83
C ARG A 297 -13.54 -2.67 -42.82
N GLU A 298 -14.79 -2.58 -43.28
CA GLU A 298 -15.95 -2.57 -42.38
C GLU A 298 -16.06 -3.85 -41.56
N GLY A 299 -15.73 -5.00 -42.17
CA GLY A 299 -15.65 -6.29 -41.48
C GLY A 299 -14.58 -6.32 -40.40
N GLU A 300 -13.39 -5.82 -40.70
CA GLU A 300 -12.29 -5.71 -39.73
C GLU A 300 -12.63 -4.74 -38.58
N GLU A 301 -13.21 -3.58 -38.89
CA GLU A 301 -13.66 -2.60 -37.88
C GLU A 301 -14.77 -3.18 -36.98
N ALA A 302 -15.67 -4.00 -37.53
CA ALA A 302 -16.68 -4.69 -36.74
C ALA A 302 -16.07 -5.76 -35.83
N ALA A 303 -15.12 -6.56 -36.34
CA ALA A 303 -14.41 -7.57 -35.57
C ALA A 303 -13.56 -6.95 -34.45
N LEU A 304 -12.91 -5.82 -34.71
CA LEU A 304 -12.17 -5.07 -33.70
C LEU A 304 -13.10 -4.57 -32.59
N ARG A 305 -14.24 -3.95 -32.94
CA ARG A 305 -15.24 -3.51 -31.95
C ARG A 305 -15.79 -4.65 -31.09
N GLU A 306 -16.01 -5.83 -31.68
CA GLU A 306 -16.45 -7.00 -30.92
C GLU A 306 -15.36 -7.50 -29.97
N ARG A 307 -14.10 -7.50 -30.41
CA ARG A 307 -12.95 -7.88 -29.58
C ARG A 307 -12.74 -6.90 -28.42
N GLU A 308 -12.83 -5.60 -28.68
CA GLU A 308 -12.76 -4.55 -27.66
C GLU A 308 -13.88 -4.73 -26.63
N LYS A 309 -15.12 -4.96 -27.07
CA LYS A 309 -16.25 -5.23 -26.17
C LYS A 309 -16.03 -6.48 -25.32
N CYS A 310 -15.48 -7.56 -25.90
CA CYS A 310 -15.16 -8.77 -25.16
C CYS A 310 -14.05 -8.52 -24.12
N GLN A 311 -13.01 -7.78 -24.49
CA GLN A 311 -11.92 -7.42 -23.57
C GLN A 311 -12.41 -6.51 -22.45
N GLN A 312 -13.22 -5.50 -22.76
CA GLN A 312 -13.82 -4.62 -21.77
C GLN A 312 -14.70 -5.40 -20.81
N GLY A 313 -15.58 -6.28 -21.30
CA GLY A 313 -16.42 -7.11 -20.45
C GLY A 313 -15.62 -8.06 -19.56
N ARG A 314 -14.45 -8.55 -20.03
CA ARG A 314 -13.53 -9.33 -19.21
C ARG A 314 -12.89 -8.48 -18.11
N LEU A 315 -12.39 -7.29 -18.43
CA LEU A 315 -11.80 -6.36 -17.46
C LEU A 315 -12.81 -5.90 -16.42
N GLU A 316 -14.04 -5.59 -16.82
CA GLU A 316 -15.15 -5.27 -15.90
C GLU A 316 -15.47 -6.45 -14.98
N GLY A 317 -15.40 -7.68 -15.50
CA GLY A 317 -15.55 -8.90 -14.70
C GLY A 317 -14.42 -9.10 -13.69
N GLU A 318 -13.17 -8.92 -14.10
CA GLU A 318 -11.99 -9.00 -13.22
C GLU A 318 -12.03 -7.92 -12.14
N LEU A 319 -12.39 -6.69 -12.49
CA LEU A 319 -12.55 -5.57 -11.55
C LEU A 319 -13.64 -5.87 -10.51
N LYS A 320 -14.78 -6.40 -10.94
CA LYS A 320 -15.86 -6.78 -10.03
C LYS A 320 -15.45 -7.89 -9.05
N VAL A 321 -14.68 -8.88 -9.52
CA VAL A 321 -14.16 -9.94 -8.63
C VAL A 321 -13.22 -9.37 -7.58
N LEU A 322 -12.35 -8.43 -7.96
CA LEU A 322 -11.46 -7.74 -7.02
C LEU A 322 -12.25 -6.89 -6.02
N ASP A 323 -13.28 -6.16 -6.46
CA ASP A 323 -14.15 -5.38 -5.57
C ASP A 323 -14.90 -6.28 -4.58
N ASP A 324 -15.42 -7.43 -5.04
CA ASP A 324 -16.11 -8.40 -4.18
C ASP A 324 -15.13 -9.03 -3.16
N GLN A 325 -13.90 -9.34 -3.57
CA GLN A 325 -12.85 -9.84 -2.67
C GLN A 325 -12.46 -8.80 -1.61
N LEU A 326 -12.22 -7.56 -2.03
CA LEU A 326 -11.88 -6.46 -1.12
C LEU A 326 -13.02 -6.20 -0.12
N ALA A 327 -14.27 -6.22 -0.58
CA ALA A 327 -15.43 -6.08 0.30
C ALA A 327 -15.52 -7.21 1.33
N GLN A 328 -15.20 -8.44 0.92
CA GLN A 328 -15.14 -9.59 1.84
C GLN A 328 -14.03 -9.45 2.87
N GLU A 329 -12.82 -9.05 2.47
CA GLU A 329 -11.69 -8.82 3.37
C GLU A 329 -11.97 -7.68 4.36
N LEU A 330 -12.54 -6.57 3.89
CA LEU A 330 -12.94 -5.46 4.76
C LEU A 330 -13.99 -5.90 5.78
N SER A 331 -14.98 -6.68 5.36
CA SER A 331 -15.99 -7.25 6.26
C SER A 331 -15.36 -8.17 7.31
N TYR A 332 -14.41 -9.01 6.91
CA TYR A 332 -13.67 -9.88 7.82
C TYR A 332 -12.88 -9.08 8.85
N HIS A 333 -12.06 -8.11 8.44
CA HIS A 333 -11.30 -7.28 9.36
C HIS A 333 -12.20 -6.45 10.27
N GLN A 334 -13.34 -5.97 9.79
CA GLN A 334 -14.30 -5.26 10.62
C GLN A 334 -14.93 -6.15 11.69
N ALA A 335 -15.19 -7.43 11.38
CA ALA A 335 -15.65 -8.41 12.36
C ALA A 335 -14.56 -8.75 13.37
N GLU A 336 -13.31 -8.89 12.94
CA GLU A 336 -12.15 -9.14 13.80
C GLU A 336 -11.91 -7.98 14.78
N ILE A 337 -11.96 -6.74 14.31
CA ILE A 337 -11.84 -5.54 15.15
C ILE A 337 -12.94 -5.52 16.21
N LYS A 338 -14.19 -5.84 15.84
CA LYS A 338 -15.30 -5.89 16.80
C LYS A 338 -15.04 -6.93 17.89
N LYS A 339 -14.64 -8.14 17.49
CA LYS A 339 -14.32 -9.21 18.43
C LYS A 339 -13.20 -8.81 19.39
N LEU A 340 -12.09 -8.27 18.87
CA LEU A 340 -10.97 -7.81 19.72
C LEU A 340 -11.37 -6.66 20.64
N SER A 341 -12.29 -5.80 20.20
CA SER A 341 -12.82 -4.72 21.04
C SER A 341 -13.68 -5.25 22.18
N GLU A 342 -14.52 -6.26 21.91
CA GLU A 342 -15.32 -6.96 22.92
C GLU A 342 -14.42 -7.70 23.92
N ASP A 343 -13.38 -8.39 23.44
CA ASP A 343 -12.40 -9.09 24.29
C ASP A 343 -11.64 -8.09 25.20
N LEU A 344 -11.23 -6.94 24.66
CA LEU A 344 -10.56 -5.88 25.42
C LEU A 344 -11.48 -5.26 26.47
N GLU A 345 -12.75 -5.04 26.15
CA GLU A 345 -13.74 -4.53 27.10
C GLU A 345 -13.98 -5.54 28.24
N ALA A 346 -14.09 -6.83 27.91
CA ALA A 346 -14.19 -7.89 28.89
C ALA A 346 -12.96 -7.95 29.81
N GLU A 347 -11.75 -7.88 29.26
CA GLU A 347 -10.51 -7.84 30.06
C GLU A 347 -10.45 -6.61 30.97
N LYS A 348 -10.84 -5.43 30.44
CA LYS A 348 -10.91 -4.21 31.23
C LYS A 348 -11.87 -4.35 32.41
N THR A 349 -13.07 -4.90 32.20
CA THR A 349 -14.02 -5.11 33.31
C THR A 349 -13.49 -6.10 34.35
N ARG A 350 -12.76 -7.15 33.94
CA ARG A 350 -12.11 -8.08 34.87
C ARG A 350 -11.03 -7.39 35.70
N TYR A 351 -10.17 -6.61 35.05
CA TYR A 351 -9.13 -5.84 35.73
C TYR A 351 -9.72 -4.83 36.73
N GLU A 352 -10.79 -4.12 36.35
CA GLU A 352 -11.48 -3.19 37.24
C GLU A 352 -12.09 -3.89 38.47
N ALA A 353 -12.63 -5.10 38.30
CA ALA A 353 -13.15 -5.92 39.39
C ALA A 353 -12.03 -6.39 40.34
N GLU A 354 -10.93 -6.91 39.79
CA GLU A 354 -9.77 -7.34 40.58
C GLU A 354 -9.11 -6.17 41.33
N HIS A 355 -8.95 -5.03 40.65
CA HIS A 355 -8.43 -3.81 41.26
C HIS A 355 -9.33 -3.31 42.38
N SER A 356 -10.65 -3.32 42.19
CA SER A 356 -11.62 -2.95 43.23
C SER A 356 -11.55 -3.89 44.43
N HIS A 357 -11.46 -5.19 44.20
CA HIS A 357 -11.28 -6.18 45.26
C HIS A 357 -9.97 -5.97 46.04
N TRP A 358 -8.86 -5.71 45.33
CA TRP A 358 -7.58 -5.40 45.94
C TRP A 358 -7.64 -4.13 46.81
N LEU A 359 -8.28 -3.07 46.32
CA LEU A 359 -8.48 -1.84 47.10
C LEU A 359 -9.30 -2.08 48.37
N MET A 360 -10.36 -2.89 48.30
CA MET A 360 -11.15 -3.25 49.48
C MET A 360 -10.33 -4.03 50.51
N SER A 361 -9.52 -4.98 50.05
CA SER A 361 -8.61 -5.74 50.93
C SER A 361 -7.55 -4.84 51.58
N LEU A 362 -6.99 -3.90 50.82
CA LEU A 362 -6.05 -2.93 51.34
C LEU A 362 -6.68 -2.02 52.41
N GLU A 363 -7.91 -1.55 52.19
CA GLU A 363 -8.61 -0.74 53.18
C GLU A 363 -8.97 -1.54 54.44
N ALA A 364 -9.37 -2.80 54.28
CA ALA A 364 -9.64 -3.71 55.41
C ALA A 364 -8.37 -3.94 56.26
N THR A 365 -7.24 -4.24 55.62
CA THR A 365 -5.95 -4.42 56.31
C THR A 365 -5.49 -3.13 57.01
N ARG A 366 -5.65 -1.97 56.36
CA ARG A 366 -5.37 -0.66 56.95
C ARG A 366 -6.22 -0.39 58.19
N SER A 367 -7.53 -0.65 58.10
CA SER A 367 -8.46 -0.51 59.23
C SER A 367 -8.09 -1.44 60.39
N HIS A 368 -7.76 -2.71 60.11
CA HIS A 368 -7.33 -3.67 61.12
C HIS A 368 -6.03 -3.25 61.82
N ALA A 369 -5.03 -2.79 61.06
CA ALA A 369 -3.78 -2.26 61.61
C ALA A 369 -4.03 -1.04 62.49
N ALA A 370 -4.89 -0.10 62.06
CA ALA A 370 -5.26 1.07 62.85
C ALA A 370 -5.92 0.68 64.18
N LEU A 371 -6.86 -0.27 64.17
CA LEU A 371 -7.48 -0.80 65.39
C LEU A 371 -6.46 -1.48 66.32
N ALA A 372 -5.53 -2.27 65.77
CA ALA A 372 -4.48 -2.92 66.54
C ALA A 372 -3.56 -1.90 67.25
N ILE A 373 -3.15 -0.85 66.53
CA ILE A 373 -2.36 0.27 67.08
C ILE A 373 -3.15 0.96 68.19
N GLN A 374 -4.44 1.27 67.97
CA GLN A 374 -5.28 1.91 68.98
C GLN A 374 -5.42 1.06 70.25
N ARG A 375 -5.65 -0.26 70.11
CA ARG A 375 -5.72 -1.20 71.24
C ARG A 375 -4.42 -1.21 72.03
N ARG A 376 -3.28 -1.33 71.34
CA ARG A 376 -1.95 -1.34 71.97
C ARG A 376 -1.65 -0.02 72.69
N TYR A 377 -2.01 1.11 72.08
CA TYR A 377 -1.86 2.43 72.68
C TYR A 377 -2.73 2.63 73.92
N ARG A 378 -3.99 2.18 73.89
CA ARG A 378 -4.88 2.17 75.07
C ARG A 378 -4.27 1.34 76.21
N GLY A 379 -3.81 0.13 75.93
CA GLY A 379 -3.15 -0.73 76.92
C GLY A 379 -1.88 -0.10 77.50
N TYR A 380 -1.04 0.51 76.65
CA TYR A 380 0.13 1.27 77.11
C TYR A 380 -0.27 2.44 78.02
N ARG A 381 -1.29 3.23 77.64
CA ARG A 381 -1.78 4.36 78.45
C ARG A 381 -2.28 3.89 79.82
N THR A 382 -3.04 2.80 79.88
CA THR A 382 -3.52 2.23 81.14
C THR A 382 -2.36 1.76 82.01
N ARG A 383 -1.41 0.99 81.46
CA ARG A 383 -0.21 0.55 82.20
C ARG A 383 0.62 1.74 82.69
N ARG A 384 0.77 2.78 81.88
CA ARG A 384 1.47 4.01 82.28
C ARG A 384 0.75 4.73 83.43
N ALA A 385 -0.58 4.82 83.40
CA ALA A 385 -1.36 5.40 84.49
C ALA A 385 -1.27 4.57 85.78
N MET A 386 -1.25 3.23 85.66
CA MET A 386 -1.11 2.30 86.79
C MET A 386 0.36 2.01 87.16
N SER A 387 1.34 2.69 86.55
CA SER A 387 2.76 2.39 86.78
C SER A 387 3.18 2.69 88.22
N ALA A 388 2.64 3.76 88.81
CA ALA A 388 2.89 4.11 90.20
C ALA A 388 2.29 3.05 91.15
N THR A 389 1.03 2.66 90.93
CA THR A 389 0.37 1.65 91.77
C THR A 389 1.00 0.27 91.63
N MET A 390 1.45 -0.12 90.44
CA MET A 390 2.20 -1.36 90.26
C MET A 390 3.55 -1.32 90.96
N LYS A 391 4.26 -0.18 90.92
CA LYS A 391 5.51 -0.01 91.67
C LYS A 391 5.28 -0.14 93.18
N ASP A 392 4.22 0.48 93.70
CA ASP A 392 3.85 0.37 95.12
C ASP A 392 3.50 -1.08 95.51
N LEU A 393 2.79 -1.81 94.64
CA LEU A 393 2.48 -3.23 94.85
C LEU A 393 3.75 -4.10 94.83
N GLU A 394 4.69 -3.83 93.93
CA GLU A 394 5.99 -4.51 93.88
C GLU A 394 6.78 -4.26 95.16
N GLU A 395 6.85 -3.00 95.61
CA GLU A 395 7.49 -2.61 96.87
C GLU A 395 6.84 -3.34 98.06
N MET A 396 5.50 -3.37 98.15
CA MET A 396 4.79 -4.12 99.20
C MET A 396 5.05 -5.63 99.14
N LYS A 397 5.16 -6.21 97.95
CA LYS A 397 5.51 -7.62 97.77
C LYS A 397 6.93 -7.91 98.28
N THR A 398 7.88 -7.03 98.00
CA THR A 398 9.26 -7.16 98.52
C THR A 398 9.32 -6.99 100.04
N LEU A 399 8.56 -6.04 100.61
CA LEU A 399 8.44 -5.86 102.06
C LEU A 399 7.88 -7.12 102.73
N ARG A 400 6.78 -7.69 102.22
CA ARG A 400 6.21 -8.94 102.73
C ARG A 400 7.19 -10.12 102.64
N LYS A 401 7.97 -10.22 101.55
CA LYS A 401 9.03 -11.24 101.43
C LYS A 401 10.10 -11.05 102.52
N ASN A 402 10.54 -9.82 102.76
CA ASN A 402 11.52 -9.50 103.79
C ASN A 402 11.00 -9.78 105.21
N GLU A 403 9.74 -9.45 105.50
CA GLU A 403 9.11 -9.77 106.79
C GLU A 403 9.03 -11.27 107.03
N ARG A 404 8.60 -12.05 106.03
CA ARG A 404 8.58 -13.52 106.11
C ARG A 404 9.98 -14.09 106.36
N TYR A 405 10.99 -13.55 105.68
CA TYR A 405 12.38 -13.95 105.89
C TYR A 405 12.84 -13.63 107.32
N LYS A 406 12.57 -12.43 107.85
CA LYS A 406 12.90 -12.05 109.24
C LYS A 406 12.22 -12.94 110.27
N LEU A 407 10.94 -13.26 110.08
CA LEU A 407 10.21 -14.18 110.96
C LEU A 407 10.86 -15.58 110.95
N ARG A 408 11.27 -16.07 109.78
CA ARG A 408 11.94 -17.36 109.67
C ARG A 408 13.31 -17.36 110.35
N VAL A 409 14.07 -16.27 110.25
CA VAL A 409 15.34 -16.11 110.98
C VAL A 409 15.09 -16.15 112.49
N LEU A 410 14.11 -15.41 113.00
CA LEU A 410 13.75 -15.42 114.42
C LEU A 410 13.28 -16.80 114.90
N GLU A 411 12.51 -17.52 114.10
CA GLU A 411 12.07 -18.88 114.40
C GLU A 411 13.27 -19.84 114.51
N VAL A 412 14.22 -19.77 113.58
CA VAL A 412 15.45 -20.57 113.62
C VAL A 412 16.31 -20.21 114.84
N GLU A 413 16.47 -18.92 115.15
CA GLU A 413 17.18 -18.47 116.35
C GLU A 413 16.51 -18.96 117.64
N TYR A 414 15.18 -18.94 117.69
CA TYR A 414 14.42 -19.47 118.82
C TYR A 414 14.61 -20.98 118.96
N GLN A 415 14.54 -21.74 117.86
CA GLN A 415 14.80 -23.18 117.85
C GLN A 415 16.21 -23.49 118.34
N MET A 416 17.23 -22.76 117.86
CA MET A 416 18.60 -22.91 118.34
C MET A 416 18.74 -22.62 119.83
N LYS A 417 18.13 -21.53 120.34
CA LYS A 417 18.15 -21.22 121.76
C LYS A 417 17.47 -22.31 122.58
N TYR A 418 16.32 -22.79 122.12
CA TYR A 418 15.56 -23.86 122.75
C TYR A 418 16.35 -25.17 122.80
N THR A 419 17.04 -25.56 121.72
CA THR A 419 17.91 -26.76 121.74
C THR A 419 19.10 -26.56 122.69
N THR A 420 19.75 -25.38 122.69
CA THR A 420 20.84 -25.12 123.65
C THR A 420 20.38 -25.11 125.11
N GLU A 421 19.14 -24.70 125.40
CA GLU A 421 18.57 -24.78 126.75
C GLU A 421 18.19 -26.21 127.14
N GLN A 422 17.73 -27.02 126.19
CA GLN A 422 17.50 -28.46 126.39
C GLN A 422 18.82 -29.18 126.67
N ASP A 423 19.89 -28.91 125.91
CA ASP A 423 21.21 -29.50 126.11
C ASP A 423 21.88 -29.09 127.44
N ARG A 424 21.43 -27.99 128.05
CA ARG A 424 21.93 -27.47 129.33
C ARG A 424 21.19 -28.05 130.54
N LYS A 425 20.01 -28.66 130.35
CA LYS A 425 19.26 -29.39 131.38
C LYS A 425 19.71 -30.84 131.42
#